data_AF-A0A7C3ZFS0-F1
#
_entry.id   AF-A0A7C3ZFS0-F1
#
_cell.length_a   1.000
_cell.length_b   1.000
_cell.length_c   1.000
_cell.angle_alpha   90.00
_cell.angle_beta   90.00
_cell.angle_gamma   90.00
#
_symmetry.space_group_name_H-M   'P 1'
#
loop_
_entity.id
_entity.type
_entity.pdbx_description
1 polymer ?
#
loop_
_entity_poly.entity_id
_entity_poly.type
_entity_poly.pdbx_seq_one_letter_code
_entity_poly.pdbx_strand_id
1 'polypeptide(L)'
;MNWTKLLYVLIITILYVPMVFLGANVFFPKYTGSDSWYQPTTDCYLKYQSRDPLTAEERTQLDQCLAEQRVAQQQWEEERRVYNGWKYFAITAFTLAILLFAIFVPLMDVVQMGLFFGSVVTAFIATVNYWDYARTPWGFILMLIVFFVVLFFINKRAKTLHDWKKSK
;
A
#
# COMPACT_ATOMS: atom_id res chain seq x y z
N MET A 1 -12.23 -32.48 0.77
CA MET A 1 -11.42 -31.37 1.35
C MET A 1 -11.68 -31.35 2.85
N ASN A 2 -10.64 -31.32 3.68
CA ASN A 2 -10.80 -31.43 5.14
C ASN A 2 -11.21 -30.05 5.70
N TRP A 3 -12.46 -29.90 6.17
CA TRP A 3 -13.05 -28.63 6.60
C TRP A 3 -12.19 -27.89 7.64
N THR A 4 -11.56 -28.62 8.55
CA THR A 4 -10.67 -28.06 9.58
C THR A 4 -9.43 -27.41 8.96
N LYS A 5 -8.87 -28.00 7.89
CA LYS A 5 -7.72 -27.42 7.18
C LYS A 5 -8.10 -26.11 6.47
N LEU A 6 -9.29 -26.07 5.87
CA LEU A 6 -9.82 -24.86 5.23
C LEU A 6 -10.01 -23.74 6.25
N LEU A 7 -10.61 -24.05 7.40
CA LEU A 7 -10.82 -23.10 8.49
C LEU A 7 -9.51 -22.45 8.94
N TYR A 8 -8.47 -23.23 9.17
CA TYR A 8 -7.17 -22.71 9.59
C TYR A 8 -6.50 -21.84 8.51
N VAL A 9 -6.59 -22.22 7.23
CA VAL A 9 -6.11 -21.37 6.12
C VAL A 9 -6.81 -20.01 6.17
N LEU A 10 -8.14 -20.00 6.30
CA LEU A 10 -8.92 -18.76 6.37
C LEU A 10 -8.56 -17.90 7.57
N ILE A 11 -8.40 -18.49 8.76
CA ILE A 11 -7.99 -17.76 9.97
C ILE A 11 -6.64 -17.08 9.74
N ILE A 12 -5.65 -17.81 9.21
CA ILE A 12 -4.31 -17.25 8.95
C ILE A 12 -4.41 -16.12 7.92
N THR A 13 -5.16 -16.32 6.84
CA THR A 13 -5.35 -15.28 5.81
C THR A 13 -6.02 -14.04 6.37
N ILE A 14 -7.10 -14.18 7.15
CA ILE A 14 -7.86 -13.07 7.73
C ILE A 14 -7.03 -12.30 8.76
N LEU A 15 -6.18 -12.98 9.55
CA LEU A 15 -5.33 -12.32 10.54
C LEU A 15 -4.09 -11.67 9.92
N TYR A 16 -3.55 -12.26 8.86
CA TYR A 16 -2.33 -11.79 8.21
C TYR A 16 -2.51 -10.38 7.63
N VAL A 17 -3.59 -10.16 6.87
CA VAL A 17 -3.86 -8.88 6.20
C VAL A 17 -3.85 -7.69 7.18
N PRO A 18 -4.70 -7.65 8.24
CA PRO A 18 -4.70 -6.54 9.18
C PRO A 18 -3.38 -6.43 9.94
N MET A 19 -2.68 -7.52 10.23
CA MET A 19 -1.38 -7.47 10.91
C MET A 19 -0.34 -6.72 10.06
N VAL A 20 -0.29 -6.96 8.75
CA VAL A 20 0.63 -6.23 7.85
C VAL A 20 0.27 -4.75 7.76
N PHE A 21 -1.00 -4.41 7.60
CA PHE A 21 -1.43 -3.02 7.51
C PHE A 21 -1.27 -2.26 8.84
N LEU A 22 -1.54 -2.90 9.97
CA LEU A 22 -1.28 -2.32 11.30
C LEU A 22 0.22 -2.08 11.49
N GLY A 23 1.07 -3.07 11.17
CA GLY A 23 2.52 -2.90 11.20
C GLY A 23 2.98 -1.74 10.32
N ALA A 24 2.51 -1.69 9.08
CA ALA A 24 2.81 -0.59 8.17
C ALA A 24 2.32 0.77 8.71
N ASN A 25 1.19 0.84 9.40
CA ASN A 25 0.70 2.08 10.01
C ASN A 25 1.50 2.52 11.24
N VAL A 26 2.13 1.59 11.95
CA VAL A 26 3.03 1.91 13.08
C VAL A 26 4.32 2.55 12.58
N PHE A 27 4.93 1.99 11.53
CA PHE A 27 6.18 2.54 10.97
C PHE A 27 5.94 3.70 9.98
N PHE A 28 4.77 3.71 9.33
CA PHE A 28 4.34 4.76 8.41
C PHE A 28 2.97 5.31 8.84
N PRO A 29 2.91 6.16 9.88
CA PRO A 29 1.67 6.82 10.30
C PRO A 29 1.05 7.64 9.16
N LYS A 30 -0.18 8.12 9.37
CA LYS A 30 -0.83 8.99 8.37
C LYS A 30 0.06 10.22 8.15
N TYR A 31 0.43 10.48 6.91
CA TYR A 31 1.22 11.66 6.57
C TYR A 31 0.44 12.94 6.93
N THR A 32 1.02 13.77 7.81
CA THR A 32 0.46 15.04 8.28
C THR A 32 1.22 16.27 7.77
N GLY A 33 2.21 16.10 6.89
CA GLY A 33 3.14 17.17 6.49
C GLY A 33 4.54 16.97 7.09
N SER A 34 5.57 17.55 6.44
CA SER A 34 6.94 17.65 6.96
C SER A 34 7.03 18.54 8.20
N ASP A 35 6.13 19.51 8.31
CA ASP A 35 5.79 20.26 9.51
C ASP A 35 4.26 20.29 9.63
N SER A 36 3.72 20.01 10.83
CA SER A 36 2.27 20.05 11.13
C SER A 36 1.60 21.42 10.93
N TRP A 37 2.32 22.38 10.37
CA TRP A 37 1.94 23.78 10.18
C TRP A 37 1.23 24.05 8.86
N TYR A 38 1.19 23.11 7.91
CA TYR A 38 0.29 23.23 6.78
C TYR A 38 -1.13 22.91 7.22
N GLN A 39 -1.73 23.90 7.88
CA GLN A 39 -3.16 23.97 8.07
C GLN A 39 -3.78 24.17 6.68
N PRO A 40 -4.64 23.26 6.20
CA PRO A 40 -5.47 23.53 5.02
C PRO A 40 -6.45 24.71 5.23
N THR A 41 -6.37 25.40 6.37
CA THR A 41 -7.25 26.47 6.83
C THR A 41 -6.67 27.89 6.75
N THR A 42 -5.44 28.12 6.30
CA THR A 42 -5.05 29.47 5.81
C THR A 42 -5.66 29.68 4.43
N ASP A 43 -6.98 29.75 4.41
CA ASP A 43 -7.76 30.01 3.23
C ASP A 43 -7.54 31.47 2.84
N CYS A 44 -6.88 31.71 1.70
CA CYS A 44 -6.61 33.07 1.21
C CYS A 44 -7.90 33.90 1.10
N TYR A 45 -9.06 33.24 0.95
CA TYR A 45 -10.37 33.89 0.87
C TYR A 45 -10.95 34.32 2.22
N LEU A 46 -10.55 33.72 3.35
CA LEU A 46 -11.08 34.04 4.68
C LEU A 46 -10.78 35.50 5.07
N LYS A 47 -9.67 36.06 4.58
CA LYS A 47 -9.28 37.47 4.80
C LYS A 47 -10.12 38.47 4.00
N TYR A 48 -10.72 38.05 2.89
CA TYR A 48 -11.42 38.94 1.93
C TYR A 48 -12.92 38.64 1.78
N GLN A 49 -13.44 37.62 2.47
CA GLN A 49 -14.83 37.13 2.38
C GLN A 49 -15.94 38.17 2.60
N SER A 50 -15.63 39.35 3.13
CA SER A 50 -16.61 40.39 3.49
C SER A 50 -16.45 41.72 2.73
N ARG A 51 -15.49 41.83 1.80
CA ARG A 51 -15.19 43.10 1.11
C ARG A 51 -15.28 42.93 -0.40
N ASP A 52 -16.38 43.37 -0.97
CA ASP A 52 -16.52 43.58 -2.41
C ASP A 52 -17.07 45.00 -2.65
N PRO A 53 -16.49 45.80 -3.57
CA PRO A 53 -15.37 45.46 -4.44
C PRO A 53 -14.00 45.54 -3.74
N LEU A 54 -13.13 44.55 -3.97
CA LEU A 54 -11.71 44.62 -3.59
C LEU A 54 -10.99 45.72 -4.37
N THR A 55 -10.08 46.42 -3.70
CA THR A 55 -9.13 47.36 -4.32
C THR A 55 -8.13 46.64 -5.23
N ALA A 56 -7.50 47.37 -6.17
CA ALA A 56 -6.48 46.80 -7.06
C ALA A 56 -5.28 46.20 -6.30
N GLU A 57 -4.93 46.81 -5.15
CA GLU A 57 -3.86 46.32 -4.27
C GLU A 57 -4.27 45.02 -3.57
N GLU A 58 -5.49 44.95 -3.02
CA GLU A 58 -6.01 43.73 -2.38
C GLU A 58 -6.17 42.58 -3.38
N ARG A 59 -6.57 42.84 -4.64
CA ARG A 59 -6.59 41.82 -5.70
C ARG A 59 -5.19 41.26 -5.97
N THR A 60 -4.19 42.13 -6.04
CA THR A 60 -2.80 41.71 -6.25
C THR A 60 -2.30 40.85 -5.08
N GLN A 61 -2.63 41.22 -3.84
CA GLN A 61 -2.28 40.44 -2.65
C GLN A 61 -3.03 39.08 -2.60
N LEU A 62 -4.29 39.04 -3.05
CA LEU A 62 -5.06 37.80 -3.16
C LEU A 62 -4.44 36.85 -4.19
N ASP A 63 -4.09 37.35 -5.38
CA ASP A 63 -3.45 36.57 -6.44
C ASP A 63 -2.10 36.00 -6.00
N GLN A 64 -1.30 36.79 -5.27
CA GLN A 64 -0.04 36.34 -4.68
C GLN A 64 -0.26 35.22 -3.64
N CYS A 65 -1.23 35.40 -2.73
CA CYS A 65 -1.58 34.37 -1.75
C CYS A 65 -2.02 33.06 -2.42
N LEU A 66 -2.87 33.14 -3.44
CA LEU A 66 -3.34 31.97 -4.19
C LEU A 66 -2.19 31.27 -4.93
N ALA A 67 -1.22 32.03 -5.45
CA ALA A 67 -0.04 31.46 -6.09
C ALA A 67 0.83 30.69 -5.08
N GLU A 68 1.09 31.28 -3.90
CA GLU A 68 1.84 30.61 -2.82
C GLU A 68 1.12 29.35 -2.32
N GLN A 69 -0.20 29.42 -2.13
CA GLN A 69 -1.01 28.28 -1.68
C GLN A 69 -0.99 27.13 -2.70
N ARG A 70 -1.00 27.44 -4.01
CA ARG A 70 -0.87 26.42 -5.06
C ARG A 70 0.49 25.73 -5.02
N VAL A 71 1.58 26.49 -4.89
CA VAL A 71 2.93 25.94 -4.82
C VAL A 71 3.08 25.03 -3.60
N ALA A 72 2.60 25.48 -2.43
CA ALA A 72 2.68 24.68 -1.22
C ALA A 72 1.76 23.46 -1.25
N GLN A 73 0.57 23.56 -1.87
CA GLN A 73 -0.28 22.40 -2.10
C GLN A 73 0.40 21.36 -3.01
N GLN A 74 1.05 21.81 -4.09
CA GLN A 74 1.81 20.92 -4.98
C GLN A 74 2.94 20.20 -4.24
N GLN A 75 3.73 20.94 -3.45
CA GLN A 75 4.79 20.35 -2.62
C GLN A 75 4.24 19.33 -1.62
N TRP A 76 3.15 19.65 -0.93
CA TRP A 76 2.50 18.72 0.00
C TRP A 76 1.99 17.46 -0.69
N GLU A 77 1.38 17.60 -1.88
CA GLU A 77 0.94 16.45 -2.67
C GLU A 77 2.11 15.59 -3.13
N GLU A 78 3.23 16.18 -3.53
CA GLU A 78 4.46 15.47 -3.91
C GLU A 78 5.09 14.74 -2.74
N GLU A 79 5.24 15.37 -1.57
CA GLU A 79 5.78 14.74 -0.38
C GLU A 79 4.88 13.62 0.14
N ARG A 80 3.57 13.87 0.21
CA ARG A 80 2.58 12.85 0.53
C ARG A 80 2.68 11.68 -0.45
N ARG A 81 2.94 11.97 -1.72
CA ARG A 81 3.15 10.93 -2.74
C ARG A 81 4.39 10.10 -2.47
N VAL A 82 5.54 10.71 -2.23
CA VAL A 82 6.76 9.98 -1.91
C VAL A 82 6.57 9.12 -0.66
N TYR A 83 5.95 9.67 0.39
CA TYR A 83 5.70 8.97 1.65
C TYR A 83 4.84 7.71 1.48
N ASN A 84 3.69 7.85 0.82
CA ASN A 84 2.80 6.71 0.57
C ASN A 84 3.41 5.69 -0.40
N GLY A 85 4.25 6.15 -1.34
CA GLY A 85 5.04 5.27 -2.21
C GLY A 85 5.99 4.38 -1.40
N TRP A 86 6.71 4.93 -0.43
CA TRP A 86 7.55 4.16 0.49
C TRP A 86 6.75 3.17 1.33
N LYS A 87 5.58 3.57 1.82
CA LYS A 87 4.68 2.69 2.56
C LYS A 87 4.19 1.51 1.71
N TYR A 88 3.78 1.76 0.48
CA TYR A 88 3.41 0.71 -0.49
C TYR A 88 4.58 -0.24 -0.74
N PHE A 89 5.76 0.31 -0.98
CA PHE A 89 6.97 -0.48 -1.20
C PHE A 89 7.28 -1.37 0.01
N ALA A 90 7.24 -0.82 1.23
CA ALA A 90 7.48 -1.57 2.47
C ALA A 90 6.47 -2.73 2.65
N ILE A 91 5.17 -2.46 2.47
CA ILE A 91 4.12 -3.49 2.56
C ILE A 91 4.37 -4.61 1.56
N THR A 92 4.67 -4.25 0.32
CA THR A 92 4.78 -5.24 -0.76
C THR A 92 6.10 -6.01 -0.69
N ALA A 93 7.20 -5.37 -0.28
CA ALA A 93 8.47 -6.03 0.01
C ALA A 93 8.34 -7.02 1.19
N PHE A 94 7.64 -6.63 2.25
CA PHE A 94 7.35 -7.53 3.37
C PHE A 94 6.52 -8.73 2.92
N THR A 95 5.49 -8.48 2.12
CA THR A 95 4.62 -9.53 1.55
C THR A 95 5.42 -10.50 0.67
N LEU A 96 6.33 -9.99 -0.15
CA LEU A 96 7.23 -10.80 -0.95
C LEU A 96 8.16 -11.66 -0.08
N ALA A 97 8.72 -11.08 0.99
CA ALA A 97 9.57 -11.82 1.92
C ALA A 97 8.81 -12.98 2.59
N ILE A 98 7.55 -12.76 2.99
CA ILE A 98 6.70 -13.81 3.57
C ILE A 98 6.37 -14.90 2.53
N LEU A 99 6.09 -14.55 1.27
CA LEU A 99 5.91 -15.53 0.20
C LEU A 99 7.16 -16.39 -0.01
N LEU A 100 8.33 -15.77 -0.07
CA LEU A 100 9.61 -16.49 -0.18
C LEU A 100 9.83 -17.39 1.05
N PHE A 101 9.57 -16.89 2.25
CA PHE A 101 9.63 -17.68 3.47
C PHE A 101 8.71 -18.90 3.41
N ALA A 102 7.46 -18.73 2.96
CA ALA A 102 6.51 -19.83 2.79
C ALA A 102 6.95 -20.85 1.72
N ILE A 103 7.73 -20.44 0.71
CA ILE A 103 8.29 -21.32 -0.32
C ILE A 103 9.44 -22.18 0.21
N PHE A 104 10.35 -21.58 0.96
CA PHE A 104 11.64 -22.21 1.33
C PHE A 104 11.61 -22.91 2.68
N VAL A 105 10.75 -22.48 3.61
CA VAL A 105 10.66 -23.09 4.94
C VAL A 105 9.65 -24.24 4.94
N PRO A 106 10.01 -25.42 5.49
CA PRO A 106 9.13 -26.58 5.58
C PRO A 106 8.07 -26.37 6.68
N LEU A 107 7.09 -25.53 6.37
CA LEU A 107 5.93 -25.26 7.21
C LEU A 107 4.82 -26.28 6.92
N MET A 108 3.89 -26.44 7.86
CA MET A 108 2.66 -27.20 7.62
C MET A 108 1.89 -26.64 6.41
N ASP A 109 1.32 -27.53 5.59
CA ASP A 109 0.63 -27.14 4.35
C ASP A 109 -0.43 -26.06 4.55
N VAL A 110 -1.17 -26.17 5.65
CA VAL A 110 -2.22 -25.22 6.05
C VAL A 110 -1.63 -23.83 6.29
N VAL A 111 -0.49 -23.75 6.95
CA VAL A 111 0.19 -22.48 7.24
C VAL A 111 0.76 -21.88 5.97
N GLN A 112 1.40 -22.68 5.11
CA GLN A 112 1.91 -22.21 3.82
C GLN A 112 0.79 -21.64 2.94
N MET A 113 -0.35 -22.34 2.84
CA MET A 113 -1.49 -21.87 2.06
C MET A 113 -2.11 -20.61 2.66
N GLY A 114 -2.25 -20.54 3.99
CA GLY A 114 -2.75 -19.35 4.69
C GLY A 114 -1.87 -18.12 4.45
N LEU A 115 -0.54 -18.27 4.56
CA LEU A 115 0.44 -17.20 4.29
C LEU A 115 0.45 -16.81 2.81
N PHE A 116 0.32 -17.78 1.90
CA PHE A 116 0.23 -17.52 0.47
C PHE A 116 -1.00 -16.68 0.12
N PHE A 117 -2.20 -17.12 0.53
CA PHE A 117 -3.43 -16.36 0.29
C PHE A 117 -3.44 -15.02 1.01
N GLY A 118 -2.97 -14.98 2.26
CA GLY A 118 -2.82 -13.73 3.03
C GLY A 118 -1.93 -12.74 2.29
N SER A 119 -0.80 -13.21 1.75
CA SER A 119 0.13 -12.38 0.99
C SER A 119 -0.48 -11.88 -0.32
N VAL A 120 -1.15 -12.74 -1.08
CA VAL A 120 -1.82 -12.35 -2.33
C VAL A 120 -2.90 -11.30 -2.07
N VAL A 121 -3.76 -11.52 -1.07
CA VAL A 121 -4.84 -10.58 -0.70
C VAL A 121 -4.25 -9.26 -0.18
N THR A 122 -3.19 -9.31 0.62
CA THR A 122 -2.52 -8.11 1.13
C THR A 122 -1.90 -7.30 0.00
N ALA A 123 -1.19 -7.95 -0.93
CA ALA A 123 -0.62 -7.29 -2.10
C ALA A 123 -1.74 -6.63 -2.93
N PHE A 124 -2.85 -7.32 -3.16
CA PHE A 124 -3.99 -6.77 -3.88
C PHE A 124 -4.59 -5.54 -3.19
N ILE A 125 -4.87 -5.62 -1.89
CA ILE A 125 -5.40 -4.49 -1.11
C ILE A 125 -4.41 -3.32 -1.09
N ALA A 126 -3.11 -3.60 -0.98
CA ALA A 126 -2.08 -2.57 -1.05
C ALA A 126 -2.08 -1.89 -2.42
N THR A 127 -2.16 -2.64 -3.52
CA THR A 127 -2.27 -2.07 -4.87
C THR A 127 -3.51 -1.20 -5.03
N VAL A 128 -4.67 -1.58 -4.47
CA VAL A 128 -5.89 -0.77 -4.51
C VAL A 128 -5.76 0.51 -3.68
N ASN A 129 -5.28 0.41 -2.43
CA ASN A 129 -5.15 1.55 -1.53
C ASN A 129 -4.08 2.56 -1.97
N TYR A 130 -3.07 2.08 -2.70
CA TYR A 130 -1.93 2.87 -3.18
C TYR A 130 -1.89 2.91 -4.71
N TRP A 131 -3.07 2.90 -5.36
CA TRP A 131 -3.22 2.79 -6.81
C TRP A 131 -2.43 3.84 -7.61
N ASP A 132 -2.43 5.09 -7.14
CA ASP A 132 -1.68 6.17 -7.78
C ASP A 132 -0.16 5.89 -7.81
N TYR A 133 0.34 5.11 -6.85
CA TYR A 133 1.74 4.68 -6.76
C TYR A 133 2.00 3.41 -7.57
N ALA A 134 1.02 2.51 -7.64
CA ALA A 134 1.09 1.30 -8.45
C ALA A 134 1.22 1.61 -9.96
N ARG A 135 0.79 2.80 -10.39
CA ARG A 135 0.95 3.32 -11.77
C ARG A 135 2.38 3.72 -12.15
N THR A 136 3.32 3.71 -11.20
CA THR A 136 4.73 3.96 -11.50
C THR A 136 5.40 2.72 -12.11
N PRO A 137 6.46 2.86 -12.92
CA PRO A 137 7.22 1.72 -13.44
C PRO A 137 7.71 0.77 -12.34
N TRP A 138 8.09 1.32 -11.19
CA TRP A 138 8.53 0.56 -10.02
C TRP A 138 7.40 -0.27 -9.40
N GLY A 139 6.20 0.31 -9.28
CA GLY A 139 5.01 -0.42 -8.82
C GLY A 139 4.67 -1.60 -9.72
N PHE A 140 4.79 -1.42 -11.03
CA PHE A 140 4.57 -2.47 -12.02
C PHE A 140 5.62 -3.59 -11.93
N ILE A 141 6.91 -3.26 -11.87
CA ILE A 141 8.00 -4.25 -11.71
C ILE A 141 7.77 -5.10 -10.46
N LEU A 142 7.39 -4.45 -9.35
CA LEU A 142 7.18 -5.14 -8.08
C LEU A 142 5.96 -6.08 -8.16
N MET A 143 4.88 -5.67 -8.82
CA MET A 143 3.73 -6.54 -9.13
C MET A 143 4.12 -7.74 -10.01
N LEU A 144 4.97 -7.55 -11.04
CA LEU A 144 5.46 -8.65 -11.86
C LEU A 144 6.26 -9.66 -11.03
N ILE A 145 7.12 -9.19 -10.13
CA ILE A 145 7.89 -10.07 -9.23
C ILE A 145 6.94 -10.90 -8.36
N VAL A 146 5.94 -10.26 -7.73
CA VAL A 146 4.92 -10.97 -6.93
C VAL A 146 4.19 -12.01 -7.78
N PHE A 147 3.81 -11.66 -9.01
CA PHE A 147 3.16 -12.57 -9.95
C PHE A 147 4.02 -13.80 -10.28
N PHE A 148 5.29 -13.61 -10.63
CA PHE A 148 6.20 -14.72 -10.91
C PHE A 148 6.45 -15.61 -9.69
N VAL A 149 6.59 -15.02 -8.50
CA VAL A 149 6.75 -15.78 -7.24
C VAL A 149 5.49 -16.60 -6.94
N VAL A 150 4.31 -16.04 -7.19
CA VAL A 150 3.03 -16.75 -7.07
C VAL A 150 2.96 -17.93 -8.04
N LEU A 151 3.27 -17.72 -9.32
CA LEU A 151 3.31 -18.79 -10.32
C LEU A 151 4.32 -19.88 -9.94
N PHE A 152 5.49 -19.49 -9.44
CA PHE A 152 6.51 -20.42 -8.98
C PHE A 152 6.01 -21.27 -7.81
N PHE A 153 5.35 -20.66 -6.82
CA PHE A 153 4.74 -21.39 -5.69
C PHE A 153 3.71 -22.42 -6.16
N ILE A 154 2.79 -22.00 -7.05
CA ILE A 154 1.76 -22.89 -7.61
C ILE A 154 2.40 -24.06 -8.36
N ASN A 155 3.38 -23.79 -9.22
CA ASN A 155 4.05 -24.82 -10.02
C ASN A 155 4.84 -25.81 -9.14
N LYS A 156 5.56 -25.31 -8.11
CA LYS A 156 6.27 -26.15 -7.15
C LYS A 156 5.30 -27.11 -6.45
N ARG A 157 4.15 -26.61 -5.97
CA ARG A 157 3.11 -27.44 -5.34
C ARG A 157 2.51 -28.47 -6.30
N ALA A 158 2.23 -28.08 -7.55
CA ALA A 158 1.69 -28.99 -8.56
C ALA A 158 2.62 -30.18 -8.85
N LYS A 159 3.94 -29.93 -8.95
CA LYS A 159 4.94 -31.00 -9.09
C LYS A 159 4.97 -31.93 -7.88
N THR A 160 5.00 -31.38 -6.66
CA THR A 160 4.98 -32.20 -5.43
C THR A 160 3.75 -33.10 -5.34
N LEU A 161 2.57 -32.60 -5.73
CA LEU A 161 1.32 -33.37 -5.80
C LEU A 161 1.37 -34.49 -6.84
N HIS A 162 1.93 -34.20 -8.02
CA HIS A 162 2.07 -35.17 -9.10
C HIS A 162 3.05 -36.29 -8.75
N ASP A 163 4.20 -35.96 -8.15
CA ASP A 163 5.22 -36.95 -7.76
C ASP A 163 4.71 -37.85 -6.62
N TRP A 164 3.96 -37.30 -5.65
CA TRP A 164 3.30 -38.11 -4.61
C TRP A 164 2.30 -39.11 -5.20
N LYS A 165 1.56 -38.73 -6.24
CA LYS A 165 0.58 -39.61 -6.90
C LYS A 165 1.24 -40.74 -7.70
N LYS A 166 2.48 -40.57 -8.16
CA LYS A 166 3.27 -41.62 -8.84
C LYS A 166 3.98 -42.57 -7.87
N SER A 167 4.20 -42.16 -6.62
CA SER A 167 4.85 -42.96 -5.57
C SER A 167 3.88 -43.87 -4.80
N LYS A 168 2.59 -43.85 -5.13
CA LYS A 168 1.51 -44.65 -4.54
C LYS A 168 0.94 -45.61 -5.57
#